data_AF-A0AAU5LEY2-F1
#
_entry.id   AF-A0AAU5LEY2-F1
#
_cell.length_a   1.000
_cell.length_b   1.000
_cell.length_c   1.000
_cell.angle_alpha   90.00
_cell.angle_beta   90.00
_cell.angle_gamma   90.00
#
_symmetry.space_group_name_H-M   'P 1'
#
loop_
_entity.id
_entity.type
_entity.pdbx_description
1 polymer ?
#
loop_
_entity_poly.entity_id
_entity_poly.type
_entity_poly.pdbx_seq_one_letter_code
_entity_poly.pdbx_strand_id
1 'polypeptide(L)'
;MLEDYRRVWVVGGVVGLVLVLGFLGYLVFGPGPKSQVTFNSIPGDLTLRIDGKVKPANGVTEIREGVHELTAERSGFTTITREIEVKDGEPQAFDIFLDASGPEGRRWLEEHPEAAIEAEGHGSREYENNAERKTAKYPIVAQLPRLTREYRMDYGMSKATPNDPLAVAFYITIHFPEGKEYAREWIRSQGVDPDSLELIYRTS
;
A
#
# COMPACT_ATOMS: atom_id res chain seq x y z
N MET A 1 -19.16 8.96 61.69
CA MET A 1 -17.94 9.75 61.38
C MET A 1 -16.89 9.00 60.56
N LEU A 2 -16.70 7.68 60.72
CA LEU A 2 -15.74 6.90 59.90
C LEU A 2 -16.26 6.56 58.48
N GLU A 3 -17.57 6.45 58.28
CA GLU A 3 -18.17 6.10 56.97
C GLU A 3 -18.10 7.23 55.94
N ASP A 4 -18.20 8.50 56.38
CA ASP A 4 -18.07 9.67 55.49
C ASP A 4 -16.64 9.81 54.96
N TYR A 5 -15.63 9.58 55.80
CA TYR A 5 -14.23 9.58 55.36
C TYR A 5 -13.97 8.48 54.32
N ARG A 6 -14.50 7.27 54.52
CA ARG A 6 -14.31 6.16 53.58
C ARG A 6 -14.92 6.45 52.21
N ARG A 7 -16.08 7.11 52.14
CA ARG A 7 -16.67 7.54 50.87
C ARG A 7 -15.83 8.62 50.18
N VAL A 8 -15.31 9.60 50.91
CA VAL A 8 -14.44 10.65 50.34
C VAL A 8 -13.14 10.06 49.77
N TRP A 9 -12.53 9.10 50.48
CA TRP A 9 -11.31 8.42 50.00
C TRP A 9 -11.56 7.53 48.78
N VAL A 10 -12.71 6.83 48.73
CA VAL A 10 -13.08 6.00 47.57
C VAL A 10 -13.37 6.88 46.35
N VAL A 11 -14.12 7.97 46.52
CA VAL A 11 -14.40 8.91 45.43
C VAL A 11 -13.12 9.60 44.94
N GLY A 12 -12.26 10.05 45.84
CA GLY A 12 -10.96 10.63 45.49
C GLY A 12 -10.04 9.66 44.76
N GLY A 13 -10.01 8.39 45.18
CA GLY A 13 -9.24 7.33 44.51
C GLY A 13 -9.75 7.03 43.11
N VAL A 14 -11.07 6.98 42.90
CA VAL A 14 -11.68 6.76 41.58
C VAL A 14 -11.41 7.93 40.64
N VAL A 15 -11.56 9.17 41.11
CA VAL A 15 -11.24 10.36 40.30
C VAL A 15 -9.75 10.39 39.93
N GLY A 16 -8.87 10.10 40.89
CA GLY A 16 -7.43 10.00 40.63
C GLY A 16 -7.10 8.93 39.59
N LEU A 17 -7.73 7.75 39.68
CA LEU A 17 -7.55 6.67 38.72
C LEU A 17 -8.02 7.06 37.32
N VAL A 18 -9.20 7.70 37.20
CA VAL A 18 -9.73 8.16 35.90
C VAL A 18 -8.82 9.22 35.28
N LEU A 19 -8.26 10.14 36.08
CA LEU A 19 -7.31 11.13 35.58
C LEU A 19 -5.99 10.50 35.14
N VAL A 20 -5.48 9.52 35.90
CA VAL A 20 -4.26 8.79 35.53
C VAL A 20 -4.47 7.98 34.26
N LEU A 21 -5.59 7.28 34.13
CA LEU A 21 -5.94 6.51 32.93
C LEU A 21 -6.18 7.43 31.73
N GLY A 22 -6.85 8.57 31.93
CA GLY A 22 -7.03 9.59 30.89
C GLY A 22 -5.71 10.21 30.44
N PHE A 23 -4.78 10.45 31.38
CA PHE A 23 -3.45 10.96 31.08
C PHE A 23 -2.56 9.93 30.38
N LEU A 24 -2.59 8.66 30.81
CA LEU A 24 -1.93 7.55 30.11
C LEU A 24 -2.50 7.34 28.71
N GLY A 25 -3.83 7.39 28.56
CA GLY A 25 -4.49 7.36 27.26
C GLY A 25 -4.05 8.52 26.37
N TYR A 26 -3.95 9.73 26.93
CA TYR A 26 -3.43 10.90 26.21
C TYR A 26 -1.94 10.78 25.86
N LEU A 27 -1.12 10.08 26.64
CA LEU A 27 0.29 9.87 26.29
C LEU A 27 0.48 8.82 25.19
N VAL A 28 -0.36 7.77 25.16
CA VAL A 28 -0.27 6.70 24.16
C VAL A 28 -0.96 7.08 22.84
N PHE A 29 -2.05 7.85 22.90
CA PHE A 29 -2.85 8.26 21.73
C PHE A 29 -2.83 9.77 21.49
N GLY A 30 -1.92 10.49 22.16
CA GLY A 30 -1.74 11.92 21.97
C GLY A 30 -1.23 12.24 20.56
N PRO A 31 -1.41 13.48 20.10
CA PRO A 31 -0.86 13.89 18.82
C PRO A 31 0.67 13.74 18.86
N GLY A 32 1.20 12.86 18.01
CA GLY A 32 2.63 12.63 17.88
C GLY A 32 3.39 13.89 17.46
N PRO A 33 4.73 13.89 17.63
CA PRO A 33 5.60 14.96 17.14
C PRO A 33 5.37 15.22 15.65
N LYS A 34 5.74 16.42 15.18
CA LYS A 34 5.69 16.76 13.76
C LYS A 34 7.02 16.45 13.11
N SER A 35 6.99 15.84 11.93
CA SER A 35 8.15 15.64 11.07
C SER A 35 8.06 16.48 9.80
N GLN A 36 9.22 16.79 9.22
CA GLN A 36 9.32 17.48 7.93
C GLN A 36 9.19 16.47 6.80
N VAL A 37 8.15 16.67 5.99
CA VAL A 37 7.86 15.82 4.84
C VAL A 37 7.99 16.64 3.57
N THR A 38 8.82 16.20 2.64
CA THR A 38 8.95 16.80 1.30
C THR A 38 8.04 16.08 0.33
N PHE A 39 7.19 16.81 -0.37
CA PHE A 39 6.41 16.29 -1.49
C PHE A 39 7.01 16.73 -2.82
N ASN A 40 7.14 15.81 -3.75
CA ASN A 40 7.44 16.11 -5.16
C ASN A 40 6.33 15.51 -6.00
N SER A 41 5.55 16.37 -6.66
CA SER A 41 4.34 15.98 -7.36
C SER A 41 4.44 16.24 -8.85
N ILE A 42 4.02 15.26 -9.64
CA ILE A 42 3.76 15.36 -11.07
C ILE A 42 2.36 14.84 -11.34
N PRO A 43 1.47 15.65 -11.93
CA PRO A 43 1.64 17.06 -12.32
C PRO A 43 1.80 18.01 -11.11
N GLY A 44 2.62 19.06 -11.26
CA GLY A 44 3.02 19.93 -10.15
C GLY A 44 1.94 20.85 -9.59
N ASP A 45 0.85 21.03 -10.32
CA ASP A 45 -0.36 21.79 -9.97
C ASP A 45 -1.49 20.90 -9.42
N LEU A 46 -1.20 19.64 -9.05
CA LEU A 46 -2.20 18.77 -8.43
C LEU A 46 -2.69 19.30 -7.09
N THR A 47 -3.89 18.87 -6.69
CA THR A 47 -4.43 19.10 -5.35
C THR A 47 -4.03 17.94 -4.45
N LEU A 48 -3.15 18.21 -3.49
CA LEU A 48 -2.75 17.24 -2.46
C LEU A 48 -3.58 17.44 -1.19
N ARG A 49 -4.14 16.37 -0.65
CA ARG A 49 -4.80 16.33 0.66
C ARG A 49 -4.16 15.29 1.56
N ILE A 50 -3.93 15.66 2.81
CA ILE A 50 -3.52 14.76 3.89
C ILE A 50 -4.59 14.80 4.97
N ASP A 51 -5.21 13.66 5.28
CA ASP A 51 -6.37 13.53 6.18
C ASP A 51 -7.49 14.52 5.83
N GLY A 52 -7.80 14.63 4.53
CA GLY A 52 -8.79 15.56 3.98
C GLY A 52 -8.39 17.04 3.96
N LYS A 53 -7.21 17.42 4.48
CA LYS A 53 -6.74 18.81 4.50
C LYS A 53 -5.80 19.09 3.33
N VAL A 54 -6.09 20.16 2.58
CA VAL A 54 -5.25 20.59 1.46
C VAL A 54 -3.85 20.99 1.95
N LYS A 55 -2.84 20.48 1.25
CA LYS A 55 -1.41 20.76 1.48
C LYS A 55 -0.73 21.19 0.17
N PRO A 56 0.43 21.86 0.25
CA PRO A 56 1.25 22.10 -0.93
C PRO A 56 1.60 20.78 -1.61
N ALA A 57 1.35 20.70 -2.92
CA ALA A 57 1.72 19.52 -3.71
C ALA A 57 3.24 19.34 -3.85
N ASN A 58 3.98 20.44 -3.73
CA ASN A 58 5.43 20.47 -3.86
C ASN A 58 6.07 21.20 -2.68
N GLY A 59 7.21 20.68 -2.22
CA GLY A 59 8.02 21.28 -1.15
C GLY A 59 7.79 20.67 0.24
N VAL A 60 8.32 21.35 1.25
CA VAL A 60 8.36 20.85 2.63
C VAL A 60 7.08 21.22 3.38
N THR A 61 6.48 20.25 4.04
CA THR A 61 5.29 20.39 4.89
C THR A 61 5.50 19.67 6.22
N GLU A 62 5.05 20.28 7.32
CA GLU A 62 4.98 19.59 8.61
C GLU A 62 3.74 18.69 8.67
N ILE A 63 3.98 17.41 8.93
CA ILE A 63 2.94 16.40 9.17
C ILE A 63 3.23 15.74 10.52
N ARG A 64 2.19 15.33 11.23
CA ARG A 64 2.36 14.60 12.49
C ARG A 64 2.94 13.21 12.19
N GLU A 65 3.60 12.64 13.17
CA GLU A 65 3.92 11.22 13.16
C GLU A 65 2.62 10.40 13.15
N GLY A 66 2.63 9.31 12.39
CA GLY A 66 1.52 8.38 12.30
C GLY A 66 1.18 7.97 10.87
N VAL A 67 0.13 7.15 10.75
CA VAL A 67 -0.45 6.76 9.47
C VAL A 67 -1.44 7.85 9.04
N HIS A 68 -1.26 8.35 7.83
CA HIS A 68 -2.06 9.41 7.24
C HIS A 68 -2.66 8.99 5.90
N GLU A 69 -3.87 9.43 5.61
CA GLU A 69 -4.48 9.24 4.29
C GLU A 69 -4.01 10.35 3.35
N LEU A 70 -3.27 9.98 2.31
CA LEU A 70 -2.87 10.87 1.22
C LEU A 70 -3.83 10.70 0.05
N THR A 71 -4.44 11.79 -0.39
CA THR A 71 -5.22 11.85 -1.63
C THR A 71 -4.62 12.91 -2.56
N ALA A 72 -4.31 12.53 -3.79
CA ALA A 72 -3.82 13.45 -4.82
C ALA A 72 -4.73 13.38 -6.05
N GLU A 73 -5.19 14.55 -6.48
CA GLU A 73 -6.15 14.68 -7.58
C GLU A 73 -5.79 15.83 -8.51
N ARG A 74 -6.09 15.66 -9.80
CA ARG A 74 -6.06 16.74 -10.79
C ARG A 74 -6.99 16.38 -11.94
N SER A 75 -7.68 17.37 -12.50
CA SER A 75 -8.53 17.16 -13.68
C SER A 75 -7.70 16.58 -14.84
N GLY A 76 -8.26 15.59 -15.53
CA GLY A 76 -7.59 14.87 -16.61
C GLY A 76 -6.62 13.77 -16.16
N PHE A 77 -6.43 13.57 -14.85
CA PHE A 77 -5.54 12.57 -14.26
C PHE A 77 -6.30 11.59 -13.36
N THR A 78 -5.72 10.41 -13.12
CA THR A 78 -6.23 9.44 -12.17
C THR A 78 -6.03 9.95 -10.75
N THR A 79 -7.09 9.93 -9.95
CA THR A 79 -6.99 10.24 -8.51
C THR A 79 -6.38 9.05 -7.78
N ILE A 80 -5.40 9.31 -6.92
CA ILE A 80 -4.82 8.28 -6.05
C ILE A 80 -5.16 8.58 -4.60
N THR A 81 -5.47 7.51 -3.85
CA THR A 81 -5.63 7.54 -2.39
C THR A 81 -4.78 6.42 -1.81
N ARG A 82 -3.87 6.74 -0.90
CA ARG A 82 -2.99 5.76 -0.24
C ARG A 82 -2.68 6.19 1.18
N GLU A 83 -2.39 5.21 2.04
CA GLU A 83 -1.84 5.49 3.36
C GLU A 83 -0.34 5.77 3.26
N ILE A 84 0.14 6.77 3.99
CA ILE A 84 1.57 7.05 4.19
C ILE A 84 1.89 6.97 5.69
N GLU A 85 3.06 6.42 6.02
CA GLU A 85 3.55 6.38 7.39
C GLU A 85 4.61 7.48 7.57
N VAL A 86 4.30 8.45 8.42
CA VAL A 86 5.23 9.50 8.81
C VAL A 86 5.90 9.09 10.11
N LYS A 87 7.24 9.01 10.10
CA LYS A 87 8.07 8.56 11.22
C LYS A 87 8.74 9.77 11.89
N ASP A 88 8.95 9.67 13.19
CA ASP A 88 9.63 10.72 13.96
C ASP A 88 11.11 10.86 13.57
N GLY A 89 11.63 12.09 13.68
CA GLY A 89 13.07 12.37 13.67
C GLY A 89 13.78 12.36 12.31
N GLU A 90 13.19 11.81 11.25
CA GLU A 90 13.82 11.73 9.93
C GLU A 90 13.05 12.51 8.85
N PRO A 91 13.72 13.38 8.07
CA PRO A 91 13.11 13.98 6.89
C PRO A 91 12.70 12.89 5.90
N GLN A 92 11.41 12.87 5.54
CA GLN A 92 10.87 11.93 4.56
C GLN A 92 10.51 12.65 3.26
N ALA A 93 10.70 11.97 2.13
CA ALA A 93 10.26 12.45 0.84
C ALA A 93 9.21 11.49 0.27
N PHE A 94 8.11 12.03 -0.24
CA PHE A 94 7.10 11.28 -0.99
C PHE A 94 6.99 11.87 -2.38
N ASP A 95 7.35 11.06 -3.36
CA ASP A 95 7.10 11.38 -4.75
C ASP A 95 5.68 10.91 -5.13
N ILE A 96 4.96 11.75 -5.87
CA ILE A 96 3.55 11.61 -6.20
C ILE A 96 3.42 11.78 -7.71
N PHE A 97 3.01 10.72 -8.39
CA PHE A 97 2.81 10.73 -9.84
C PHE A 97 1.37 10.33 -10.14
N LEU A 98 0.68 11.16 -10.93
CA LEU A 98 -0.65 10.82 -11.43
C LEU A 98 -0.57 10.45 -12.91
N ASP A 99 -1.23 9.37 -13.29
CA ASP A 99 -1.36 8.98 -14.69
C ASP A 99 -2.45 9.78 -15.39
N ALA A 100 -2.21 10.21 -16.64
CA ALA A 100 -3.22 10.88 -17.45
C ALA A 100 -4.35 9.91 -17.80
N SER A 101 -5.57 10.21 -17.35
CA SER A 101 -6.77 9.39 -17.59
C SER A 101 -7.66 9.96 -18.70
N GLY A 102 -7.50 11.23 -19.07
CA GLY A 102 -8.36 11.93 -20.01
C GLY A 102 -7.62 12.80 -21.05
N PRO A 103 -8.35 13.39 -22.02
CA PRO A 103 -7.78 14.26 -23.03
C PRO A 103 -7.05 15.48 -22.46
N GLU A 104 -7.54 16.03 -21.35
CA GLU A 104 -6.93 17.16 -20.66
C GLU A 104 -5.55 16.81 -20.10
N GLY A 105 -5.42 15.67 -19.40
CA GLY A 105 -4.14 15.25 -18.84
C GLY A 105 -3.11 14.92 -19.92
N ARG A 106 -3.55 14.33 -21.04
CA ARG A 106 -2.68 14.09 -22.21
C ARG A 106 -2.14 15.39 -22.80
N ARG A 107 -3.00 16.40 -23.01
CA ARG A 107 -2.55 17.72 -23.48
C ARG A 107 -1.58 18.38 -22.51
N TRP A 108 -1.84 18.27 -21.22
CA TRP A 108 -0.94 18.81 -20.21
C TRP A 108 0.46 18.18 -20.30
N LEU A 109 0.55 16.85 -20.49
CA LEU A 109 1.83 16.15 -20.67
C LEU A 109 2.52 16.53 -21.99
N GLU A 110 1.76 16.77 -23.06
CA GLU A 110 2.30 17.29 -24.33
C GLU A 110 2.92 18.69 -24.16
N GLU A 111 2.32 19.52 -23.29
CA GLU A 111 2.80 20.87 -22.97
C GLU A 111 3.97 20.87 -21.95
N HIS A 112 4.16 19.78 -21.20
CA HIS A 112 5.19 19.62 -20.16
C HIS A 112 6.02 18.33 -20.40
N PRO A 113 6.85 18.30 -21.46
CA PRO A 113 7.58 17.08 -21.87
C PRO A 113 8.57 16.59 -20.80
N GLU A 114 9.15 17.48 -20.00
CA GLU A 114 10.01 17.11 -18.87
C GLU A 114 9.26 16.32 -17.80
N ALA A 115 8.02 16.71 -17.50
CA ALA A 115 7.16 16.01 -16.55
C ALA A 115 6.73 14.63 -17.09
N ALA A 116 6.54 14.51 -18.40
CA ALA A 116 6.26 13.23 -19.05
C ALA A 116 7.46 12.27 -18.94
N ILE A 117 8.68 12.74 -19.21
CA ILE A 117 9.91 11.94 -19.07
C ILE A 117 10.08 11.47 -17.63
N GLU A 118 9.86 12.35 -16.66
CA GLU A 118 9.99 12.01 -15.24
C GLU A 118 8.92 11.01 -14.78
N ALA A 119 7.68 11.17 -15.22
CA ALA A 119 6.59 10.23 -14.95
C ALA A 119 6.87 8.84 -15.55
N GLU A 120 7.39 8.76 -16.79
CA GLU A 120 7.82 7.51 -17.43
C GLU A 120 8.97 6.84 -16.67
N GLY A 121 9.94 7.65 -16.22
CA GLY A 121 11.07 7.19 -15.41
C GLY A 121 10.63 6.62 -14.05
N HIS A 122 9.69 7.29 -13.38
CA HIS A 122 9.11 6.79 -12.14
C HIS A 122 8.33 5.50 -12.35
N GLY A 123 7.47 5.44 -13.37
CA GLY A 123 6.75 4.23 -13.74
C GLY A 123 7.69 3.04 -13.89
N SER A 124 8.80 3.22 -14.61
CA SER A 124 9.81 2.17 -14.81
C SER A 124 10.42 1.67 -13.50
N ARG A 125 10.80 2.57 -12.60
CA ARG A 125 11.34 2.21 -11.26
C ARG A 125 10.32 1.48 -10.40
N GLU A 126 9.07 1.93 -10.41
CA GLU A 126 7.99 1.26 -9.69
C GLU A 126 7.69 -0.13 -10.25
N TYR A 127 7.74 -0.32 -11.58
CA TYR A 127 7.63 -1.63 -12.19
C TYR A 127 8.76 -2.56 -11.76
N GLU A 128 10.00 -2.06 -11.74
CA GLU A 128 11.18 -2.82 -11.28
C GLU A 128 11.05 -3.20 -9.79
N ASN A 129 10.75 -2.23 -8.92
CA ASN A 129 10.54 -2.45 -7.48
C ASN A 129 9.42 -3.47 -7.22
N ASN A 130 8.29 -3.33 -7.91
CA ASN A 130 7.17 -4.25 -7.76
C ASN A 130 7.49 -5.63 -8.33
N ALA A 131 8.25 -5.72 -9.43
CA ALA A 131 8.72 -6.99 -9.97
C ALA A 131 9.67 -7.72 -9.00
N GLU A 132 10.60 -6.99 -8.37
CA GLU A 132 11.51 -7.52 -7.36
C GLU A 132 10.73 -8.01 -6.13
N ARG A 133 9.86 -7.17 -5.56
CA ARG A 133 9.01 -7.52 -4.42
C ARG A 133 8.10 -8.71 -4.73
N LYS A 134 7.56 -8.79 -5.94
CA LYS A 134 6.72 -9.90 -6.41
C LYS A 134 7.53 -11.19 -6.55
N THR A 135 8.75 -11.11 -7.06
CA THR A 135 9.66 -12.27 -7.16
C THR A 135 10.10 -12.75 -5.77
N ALA A 136 10.36 -11.83 -4.84
CA ALA A 136 10.66 -12.16 -3.45
C ALA A 136 9.47 -12.83 -2.73
N LYS A 137 8.25 -12.31 -2.94
CA LYS A 137 7.02 -12.87 -2.36
C LYS A 137 6.62 -14.21 -3.00
N TYR A 138 6.87 -14.38 -4.30
CA TYR A 138 6.51 -15.57 -5.07
C TYR A 138 7.68 -16.06 -5.94
N PRO A 139 8.63 -16.81 -5.36
CA PRO A 139 9.84 -17.25 -6.08
C PRO A 139 9.55 -18.07 -7.34
N ILE A 140 8.42 -18.78 -7.37
CA ILE A 140 8.01 -19.61 -8.52
C ILE A 140 7.62 -18.80 -9.75
N VAL A 141 7.32 -17.49 -9.61
CA VAL A 141 6.95 -16.61 -10.75
C VAL A 141 8.06 -16.54 -11.79
N ALA A 142 9.32 -16.54 -11.36
CA ALA A 142 10.48 -16.49 -12.27
C ALA A 142 10.62 -17.75 -13.16
N GLN A 143 9.92 -18.83 -12.83
CA GLN A 143 9.94 -20.10 -13.57
C GLN A 143 8.69 -20.30 -14.44
N LEU A 144 7.82 -19.28 -14.53
CA LEU A 144 6.62 -19.30 -15.33
C LEU A 144 6.83 -18.53 -16.65
N PRO A 145 6.12 -18.90 -17.74
CA PRO A 145 5.13 -19.96 -17.81
C PRO A 145 5.77 -21.36 -17.82
N ARG A 146 5.13 -22.30 -17.14
CA ARG A 146 5.55 -23.71 -17.13
C ARG A 146 4.62 -24.53 -18.00
N LEU A 147 5.18 -25.14 -19.03
CA LEU A 147 4.45 -26.01 -19.95
C LEU A 147 4.93 -27.45 -19.78
N THR A 148 4.00 -28.33 -19.47
CA THR A 148 4.22 -29.78 -19.39
C THR A 148 3.16 -30.48 -20.25
N ARG A 149 3.27 -31.80 -20.36
CA ARG A 149 2.23 -32.58 -21.04
C ARG A 149 0.93 -32.54 -20.24
N GLU A 150 1.02 -32.58 -18.91
CA GLU A 150 -0.10 -32.75 -17.98
C GLU A 150 -0.85 -31.44 -17.70
N TYR A 151 -0.11 -30.32 -17.68
CA TYR A 151 -0.66 -28.99 -17.42
C TYR A 151 0.19 -27.85 -18.00
N ARG A 152 -0.42 -26.68 -18.11
CA ARG A 152 0.23 -25.39 -18.29
C ARG A 152 -0.04 -24.52 -17.07
N MET A 153 0.98 -23.88 -16.52
CA MET A 153 0.85 -22.92 -15.43
C MET A 153 1.36 -21.55 -15.87
N ASP A 154 0.53 -20.53 -15.67
CA ASP A 154 0.84 -19.12 -15.85
C ASP A 154 0.51 -18.36 -14.54
N TYR A 155 0.87 -17.08 -14.47
CA TYR A 155 0.43 -16.19 -13.40
C TYR A 155 -0.28 -14.98 -13.97
N GLY A 156 -1.11 -14.33 -13.15
CA GLY A 156 -1.79 -13.10 -13.53
C GLY A 156 -2.42 -12.42 -12.33
N MET A 157 -3.35 -11.49 -12.59
CA MET A 157 -4.07 -10.77 -11.54
C MET A 157 -4.78 -11.74 -10.60
N SER A 158 -4.63 -11.50 -9.29
CA SER A 158 -5.36 -12.17 -8.23
C SER A 158 -6.87 -11.93 -8.36
N LYS A 159 -7.69 -12.96 -8.11
CA LYS A 159 -9.15 -12.79 -7.98
C LYS A 159 -9.55 -12.54 -6.54
N ALA A 160 -8.79 -13.05 -5.57
CA ALA A 160 -9.03 -12.82 -4.15
C ALA A 160 -8.76 -11.36 -3.74
N THR A 161 -7.70 -10.74 -4.27
CA THR A 161 -7.29 -9.37 -3.95
C THR A 161 -6.91 -8.61 -5.23
N PRO A 162 -7.89 -8.24 -6.08
CA PRO A 162 -7.62 -7.64 -7.39
C PRO A 162 -6.99 -6.24 -7.32
N ASN A 163 -7.07 -5.56 -6.17
CA ASN A 163 -6.51 -4.22 -5.96
C ASN A 163 -5.11 -4.24 -5.35
N ASP A 164 -4.56 -5.39 -4.96
CA ASP A 164 -3.18 -5.50 -4.49
C ASP A 164 -2.24 -5.71 -5.70
N PRO A 165 -1.38 -4.74 -6.04
CA PRO A 165 -0.48 -4.83 -7.20
C PRO A 165 0.56 -5.96 -7.07
N LEU A 166 0.81 -6.44 -5.86
CA LEU A 166 1.70 -7.56 -5.59
C LEU A 166 0.97 -8.90 -5.56
N ALA A 167 -0.34 -8.94 -5.39
CA ALA A 167 -1.07 -10.21 -5.36
C ALA A 167 -1.14 -10.85 -6.74
N VAL A 168 -0.88 -12.16 -6.78
CA VAL A 168 -0.93 -12.94 -8.02
C VAL A 168 -1.76 -14.21 -7.81
N ALA A 169 -2.49 -14.58 -8.85
CA ALA A 169 -3.08 -15.91 -8.97
C ALA A 169 -2.28 -16.75 -9.96
N PHE A 170 -2.16 -18.04 -9.66
CA PHE A 170 -1.53 -19.04 -10.52
C PHE A 170 -2.63 -19.76 -11.30
N TYR A 171 -2.67 -19.52 -12.61
CA TYR A 171 -3.64 -20.11 -13.51
C TYR A 171 -3.09 -21.43 -14.05
N ILE A 172 -3.73 -22.53 -13.68
CA ILE A 172 -3.29 -23.88 -14.02
C ILE A 172 -4.31 -24.47 -15.00
N THR A 173 -3.93 -24.58 -16.26
CA THR A 173 -4.71 -25.25 -17.30
C THR A 173 -4.34 -26.73 -17.31
N ILE A 174 -5.31 -27.60 -17.03
CA ILE A 174 -5.15 -29.04 -16.91
C ILE A 174 -5.46 -29.69 -18.26
N HIS A 175 -4.51 -30.47 -18.77
CA HIS A 175 -4.64 -31.24 -20.02
C HIS A 175 -4.97 -32.72 -19.74
N PHE A 176 -4.56 -33.25 -18.59
CA PHE A 176 -4.79 -34.65 -18.19
C PHE A 176 -5.25 -34.75 -16.72
N PRO A 177 -6.00 -35.80 -16.32
CA PRO A 177 -6.56 -35.93 -14.96
C PRO A 177 -5.54 -35.75 -13.82
N GLU A 178 -4.30 -36.18 -14.05
CA GLU A 178 -3.21 -36.12 -13.08
C GLU A 178 -2.57 -34.73 -12.97
N GLY A 179 -2.83 -33.83 -13.93
CA GLY A 179 -2.15 -32.53 -14.04
C GLY A 179 -2.31 -31.65 -12.79
N LYS A 180 -3.40 -31.82 -12.03
CA LYS A 180 -3.61 -31.09 -10.78
C LYS A 180 -2.60 -31.50 -9.71
N GLU A 181 -2.33 -32.80 -9.56
CA GLU A 181 -1.37 -33.28 -8.57
C GLU A 181 0.05 -32.91 -9.02
N TYR A 182 0.40 -33.12 -10.29
CA TYR A 182 1.71 -32.73 -10.83
C TYR A 182 2.02 -31.24 -10.67
N ALA A 183 1.03 -30.37 -10.84
CA ALA A 183 1.20 -28.94 -10.60
C ALA A 183 1.50 -28.65 -9.12
N ARG A 184 0.78 -29.30 -8.19
CA ARG A 184 1.00 -29.13 -6.75
C ARG A 184 2.33 -29.70 -6.29
N GLU A 185 2.73 -30.87 -6.79
CA GLU A 185 4.03 -31.47 -6.52
C GLU A 185 5.17 -30.57 -7.00
N TRP A 186 5.06 -29.98 -8.19
CA TRP A 186 6.07 -29.04 -8.67
C TRP A 186 6.17 -27.79 -7.79
N ILE A 187 5.03 -27.20 -7.35
CA ILE A 187 5.06 -26.06 -6.42
C ILE A 187 5.77 -26.45 -5.12
N ARG A 188 5.45 -27.62 -4.55
CA ARG A 188 6.14 -28.15 -3.36
C ARG A 188 7.65 -28.34 -3.61
N SER A 189 8.04 -28.81 -4.79
CA SER A 189 9.44 -29.01 -5.15
C SER A 189 10.24 -27.70 -5.22
N GLN A 190 9.56 -26.55 -5.36
CA GLN A 190 10.18 -25.23 -5.26
C GLN A 190 10.26 -24.70 -3.82
N GLY A 191 9.89 -25.50 -2.82
CA GLY A 191 9.86 -25.09 -1.42
C GLY A 191 8.70 -24.18 -1.05
N VAL A 192 7.65 -24.12 -1.89
CA VAL A 192 6.45 -23.30 -1.66
C VAL A 192 5.28 -24.22 -1.29
N ASP A 193 4.48 -23.81 -0.31
CA ASP A 193 3.24 -24.50 0.03
C ASP A 193 2.16 -24.16 -1.01
N PRO A 194 1.59 -25.14 -1.76
CA PRO A 194 0.52 -24.86 -2.71
C PRO A 194 -0.71 -24.22 -2.07
N ASP A 195 -0.97 -24.48 -0.79
CA ASP A 195 -2.17 -23.97 -0.10
C ASP A 195 -1.99 -22.53 0.42
N SER A 196 -0.77 -22.00 0.40
CA SER A 196 -0.52 -20.57 0.64
C SER A 196 -0.69 -19.70 -0.60
N LEU A 197 -1.02 -20.30 -1.75
CA LEU A 197 -1.14 -19.62 -3.05
C LEU A 197 -2.60 -19.59 -3.52
N GLU A 198 -2.94 -18.58 -4.32
CA GLU A 198 -4.20 -18.55 -5.05
C GLU A 198 -4.09 -19.38 -6.33
N LEU A 199 -4.47 -20.65 -6.27
CA LEU A 199 -4.45 -21.57 -7.41
C LEU A 199 -5.82 -21.60 -8.12
N ILE A 200 -5.84 -21.26 -9.41
CA ILE A 200 -7.04 -21.25 -10.23
C ILE A 200 -6.92 -22.30 -11.34
N TYR A 201 -7.66 -23.39 -11.19
CA TYR A 201 -7.68 -24.49 -12.14
C TYR A 201 -8.65 -24.22 -13.30
N ARG A 202 -8.23 -24.56 -14.52
CA ARG A 202 -9.02 -24.55 -15.74
C ARG A 202 -8.84 -25.89 -16.44
N THR A 203 -9.89 -26.41 -17.05
CA THR A 203 -9.78 -27.62 -17.88
C THR A 203 -9.76 -27.20 -19.34
N SER A 204 -8.88 -27.83 -20.12
CA SER A 204 -8.84 -27.67 -21.58
C SER A 204 -9.84 -28.57 -22.29
#